data_AF-A0AAD4ECV3-F1
#
_entry.id   AF-A0AAD4ECV3-F1
#
_cell.length_a   1.000
_cell.length_b   1.000
_cell.length_c   1.000
_cell.angle_alpha   90.00
_cell.angle_beta   90.00
_cell.angle_gamma   90.00
#
_symmetry.space_group_name_H-M   'P 1'
#
loop_
_entity.id
_entity.type
_entity.pdbx_description
1 polymer ?
#
loop_
_entity_poly.entity_id
_entity_poly.type
_entity_poly.pdbx_seq_one_letter_code
_entity_poly.pdbx_strand_id
1 'polypeptide(L)'
;MTVHIAKVKVRPRKNLPPNVCAVELSNMLGCWAATGDMLSSNQCQAAAETLFQCMRTAPVRGKQPRSSINYHLARLGRNSK
;
A
#
# COMPACT_ATOMS: atom_id res chain seq x y z
N MET A 1 24.17 18.46 21.39
CA MET A 1 22.96 19.31 21.25
C MET A 1 21.75 18.46 21.61
N THR A 2 21.09 18.76 22.73
CA THR A 2 19.85 18.08 23.13
C THR A 2 18.69 18.73 22.40
N VAL A 3 17.93 17.94 21.64
CA VAL A 3 16.78 18.45 20.87
C VAL A 3 15.58 18.59 21.83
N HIS A 4 15.20 19.82 22.15
CA HIS A 4 14.01 20.09 22.94
C HIS A 4 12.77 20.14 22.03
N ILE A 5 11.89 19.13 22.14
CA ILE A 5 10.64 19.05 21.38
C ILE A 5 9.48 19.38 22.32
N ALA A 6 8.90 20.57 22.18
CA ALA A 6 7.80 21.04 23.04
C ALA A 6 6.53 20.15 22.96
N LYS A 7 6.31 19.47 21.83
CA LYS A 7 5.19 18.52 21.66
C LYS A 7 5.63 17.32 20.84
N VAL A 8 5.92 16.22 21.52
CA VAL A 8 6.29 14.97 20.86
C VAL A 8 5.07 14.40 20.13
N LYS A 9 5.11 14.41 18.79
CA LYS A 9 4.08 13.85 17.92
C LYS A 9 4.71 13.17 16.71
N VAL A 10 4.21 11.99 16.38
CA VAL A 10 4.55 11.28 15.15
C VAL A 10 3.72 11.85 14.00
N ARG A 11 4.41 12.30 12.95
CA ARG A 11 3.78 12.66 11.67
C ARG A 11 3.20 11.40 11.03
N PRO A 12 1.89 11.38 10.69
CA PRO A 12 1.30 10.23 10.01
C PRO A 12 2.08 9.92 8.73
N ARG A 13 2.59 8.70 8.61
CA ARG A 13 3.13 8.23 7.33
C ARG A 13 1.97 8.02 6.37
N LYS A 14 2.16 8.39 5.10
CA LYS A 14 1.26 7.97 4.01
C LYS A 14 1.53 6.49 3.73
N ASN A 15 1.15 5.60 4.64
CA ASN A 15 1.18 4.17 4.39
C ASN A 15 -0.07 3.84 3.58
N LEU A 16 0.07 3.89 2.25
CA LEU A 16 -1.00 3.41 1.39
C LEU A 16 -1.20 1.92 1.67
N PRO A 17 -2.45 1.43 1.80
CA PRO A 17 -2.70 0.01 1.92
C PRO A 17 -2.09 -0.70 0.69
N PRO A 18 -1.50 -1.90 0.87
CA PRO A 18 -0.97 -2.65 -0.25
C PRO A 18 -2.10 -2.97 -1.24
N ASN A 19 -1.88 -2.63 -2.50
CA ASN A 19 -2.80 -2.94 -3.60
C ASN A 19 -2.79 -4.46 -3.82
N VAL A 20 -3.96 -5.11 -3.66
CA VAL A 20 -4.07 -6.58 -3.64
C VAL A 20 -3.67 -7.22 -4.96
N CYS A 21 -4.01 -6.60 -6.09
CA CYS A 21 -3.73 -7.13 -7.44
C CYS A 21 -2.54 -6.46 -8.13
N ALA A 22 -1.69 -5.74 -7.41
CA ALA A 22 -0.58 -5.01 -8.02
C ALA A 22 0.46 -5.93 -8.67
N VAL A 23 0.70 -7.10 -8.09
CA VAL A 23 1.66 -8.08 -8.62
C VAL A 23 1.18 -8.63 -9.96
N GLU A 24 -0.06 -9.11 -10.02
CA GLU A 24 -0.65 -9.64 -11.26
C GLU A 24 -0.69 -8.58 -12.37
N LEU A 25 -1.01 -7.34 -12.02
CA LEU A 25 -0.96 -6.23 -12.97
C LEU A 25 0.47 -5.99 -13.49
N SER A 26 1.48 -6.00 -12.60
CA SER A 26 2.87 -5.82 -13.01
C SER A 26 3.37 -6.94 -13.92
N ASN A 27 2.90 -8.17 -13.70
CA ASN A 27 3.23 -9.32 -14.55
C ASN A 27 2.63 -9.16 -15.95
N MET A 28 1.38 -8.71 -16.05
CA MET A 28 0.72 -8.46 -17.32
C MET A 28 1.38 -7.31 -18.09
N LEU A 29 1.72 -6.21 -17.41
CA LEU A 29 2.48 -5.10 -18.00
C LEU A 29 3.90 -5.52 -18.44
N GLY A 30 4.56 -6.38 -17.67
CA GLY A 30 5.85 -6.95 -18.05
C GLY A 30 5.76 -7.81 -19.31
N CYS A 31 4.69 -8.60 -19.44
CA CYS A 31 4.43 -9.39 -20.63
C CYS A 31 4.20 -8.50 -21.86
N TRP A 32 3.41 -7.42 -21.73
CA TRP A 32 3.22 -6.43 -22.80
C TRP A 32 4.53 -5.80 -23.24
N ALA A 33 5.38 -5.44 -22.29
CA ALA A 33 6.68 -4.85 -22.59
C ALA A 33 7.62 -5.83 -23.32
N ALA A 34 7.56 -7.12 -23.00
CA ALA A 34 8.40 -8.14 -23.62
C ALA A 34 7.92 -8.58 -25.01
N THR A 35 6.61 -8.64 -25.23
CA THR A 35 6.02 -9.28 -26.43
C THR A 35 5.36 -8.31 -27.40
N GLY A 36 5.04 -7.08 -26.96
CA GLY A 36 4.27 -6.11 -27.75
C GLY A 36 2.78 -6.43 -27.86
N ASP A 37 2.28 -7.48 -27.19
CA ASP A 37 0.88 -7.91 -27.23
C ASP A 37 -0.02 -7.04 -26.32
N MET A 38 -0.32 -5.81 -26.75
CA MET A 38 -1.09 -4.83 -25.95
C MET A 38 -2.55 -5.24 -25.66
N LEU A 39 -3.09 -6.19 -26.43
CA LEU A 39 -4.48 -6.63 -26.28
C LEU A 39 -4.60 -7.91 -25.45
N SER A 40 -3.47 -8.47 -24.98
CA SER A 40 -3.44 -9.73 -24.24
C SER A 40 -4.19 -10.87 -24.93
N SER A 41 -4.22 -10.88 -26.27
CA SER A 41 -5.01 -11.87 -27.03
C SER A 41 -4.21 -13.11 -27.37
N ASN A 42 -2.89 -13.09 -27.20
CA ASN A 42 -2.01 -14.19 -27.53
C ASN A 42 -1.16 -14.58 -26.32
N GLN A 43 0.07 -14.08 -26.23
CA GLN A 43 1.07 -14.55 -25.28
C GLN A 43 0.78 -14.04 -23.86
N CYS A 44 0.10 -12.91 -23.72
CA CYS A 44 -0.21 -12.30 -22.43
C CYS A 44 -1.62 -12.66 -21.89
N GLN A 45 -2.33 -13.59 -22.55
CA GLN A 45 -3.68 -14.00 -22.13
C GLN A 45 -3.69 -14.57 -20.70
N ALA A 46 -2.76 -15.47 -20.38
CA ALA A 46 -2.69 -16.08 -19.05
C ALA A 46 -2.47 -15.03 -17.94
N ALA A 47 -1.59 -14.04 -18.18
CA ALA A 47 -1.35 -12.95 -17.23
C ALA A 47 -2.57 -12.01 -17.08
N ALA A 48 -3.38 -11.86 -18.14
CA ALA A 48 -4.62 -11.11 -18.06
C ALA A 48 -5.71 -11.87 -17.28
N GLU A 49 -5.79 -13.19 -17.45
CA GLU A 49 -6.72 -14.05 -16.71
C GLU A 49 -6.43 -14.06 -15.20
N THR A 50 -5.16 -14.12 -14.79
CA THR A 50 -4.79 -14.07 -13.36
C THR A 50 -5.15 -12.73 -12.73
N LEU A 51 -4.91 -11.63 -13.45
CA LEU A 51 -5.33 -10.29 -13.02
C LEU A 51 -6.86 -10.21 -12.89
N PHE A 52 -7.61 -10.71 -13.87
CA PHE A 52 -9.07 -10.72 -13.83
C PHE A 52 -9.60 -11.51 -12.64
N GLN A 53 -9.05 -12.70 -12.37
CA GLN A 53 -9.42 -13.52 -11.22
C GLN A 53 -9.13 -12.80 -9.90
N CYS A 54 -7.96 -12.14 -9.79
CA CYS A 54 -7.64 -11.33 -8.61
C CYS A 54 -8.66 -10.21 -8.43
N MET A 55 -8.97 -9.43 -9.47
CA MET A 55 -9.90 -8.31 -9.37
C MET A 55 -11.33 -8.77 -9.02
N ARG A 56 -11.75 -9.94 -9.52
CA ARG A 56 -13.06 -10.53 -9.23
C ARG A 56 -13.19 -11.02 -7.79
N THR A 57 -12.11 -11.51 -7.19
CA THR A 57 -12.11 -12.12 -5.85
C THR A 57 -11.56 -11.20 -4.75
N ALA A 58 -10.90 -10.10 -5.13
CA ALA A 58 -10.23 -9.21 -4.19
C ALA A 58 -11.22 -8.64 -3.16
N PRO A 59 -10.92 -8.79 -1.86
CA PRO A 59 -11.79 -8.27 -0.82
C PRO A 59 -11.73 -6.74 -0.77
N VAL A 60 -12.90 -6.10 -0.68
CA VAL A 60 -12.99 -4.67 -0.44
C VAL A 60 -12.54 -4.39 1.00
N ARG A 61 -11.32 -3.87 1.16
CA ARG A 61 -10.81 -3.49 2.48
C ARG A 61 -11.41 -2.16 2.92
N GLY A 62 -12.11 -2.18 4.05
CA GLY A 62 -12.55 -0.96 4.73
C GLY A 62 -11.39 -0.11 5.24
N LYS A 63 -11.71 1.09 5.74
CA LYS A 63 -10.74 2.01 6.33
C LYS A 63 -10.02 1.32 7.49
N GLN A 64 -8.70 1.23 7.41
CA GLN A 64 -7.88 0.68 8.49
C GLN A 64 -7.98 1.59 9.74
N PRO A 65 -8.01 1.00 10.95
CA PRO A 65 -8.03 1.76 12.18
C PRO A 65 -6.77 2.62 12.29
N ARG A 66 -6.95 3.87 12.74
CA ARG A 66 -5.82 4.80 12.93
C ARG A 66 -5.10 4.47 14.24
N SER A 67 -3.77 4.51 14.22
CA SER A 67 -2.96 4.33 15.42
C SER A 67 -3.19 5.47 16.43
N SER A 68 -3.39 5.13 17.71
CA SER A 68 -3.53 6.08 18.83
C SER A 68 -2.18 6.59 19.36
N ILE A 69 -1.05 6.33 18.69
CA ILE A 69 0.30 6.64 19.17
C ILE A 69 0.47 8.10 19.65
N ASN A 70 -0.10 9.07 18.93
CA ASN A 70 -0.02 10.48 19.27
C ASN A 70 -0.79 10.84 20.55
N TYR A 71 -1.84 10.08 20.90
CA TYR A 71 -2.54 10.23 22.17
C TYR A 71 -1.66 9.77 23.33
N HIS A 72 -1.00 8.62 23.20
CA HIS A 72 -0.10 8.09 24.23
C HIS A 72 1.16 8.97 24.41
N LEU A 73 1.76 9.46 23.32
CA LEU A 73 2.89 10.38 23.37
C LEU A 73 2.54 11.71 24.04
N ALA A 74 1.35 12.24 23.80
CA ALA A 74 0.89 13.46 24.48
C ALA A 74 0.69 13.24 25.99
N ARG A 75 0.25 12.04 26.40
CA ARG A 75 0.08 11.67 27.80
C ARG A 75 1.43 11.49 28.52
N LEU A 76 2.42 10.91 27.84
CA LEU A 76 3.75 10.64 28.39
C LEU A 76 4.68 11.87 28.34
N GLY A 77 4.46 12.78 27.39
CA GLY A 77 5.28 13.97 27.14
C GLY A 77 5.26 15.04 28.24
N ARG A 78 4.62 14.78 29.39
CA ARG A 78 4.83 15.56 30.61
C ARG A 78 6.07 15.13 31.42
N ASN A 79 6.74 14.04 31.05
CA ASN A 79 7.80 13.43 31.86
C ASN A 79 9.19 13.36 31.19
N SER A 80 9.36 13.85 29.97
CA SER A 80 10.70 13.99 29.36
C SER A 80 11.34 15.30 29.81
N LYS A 81 11.89 15.30 31.03
CA LYS A 81 12.95 16.23 31.42
C LYS A 81 14.26 15.83 30.74
#